data_AF-A0A8S2PSC7-F1
#
_entry.id   AF-A0A8S2PSC7-F1
#
_cell.length_a   1.000
_cell.length_b   1.000
_cell.length_c   1.000
_cell.angle_alpha   90.00
_cell.angle_beta   90.00
_cell.angle_gamma   90.00
#
_symmetry.space_group_name_H-M   'P 1'
#
loop_
_entity.id
_entity.type
_entity.pdbx_description
1 polymer ?
#
loop_
_entity_poly.entity_id
_entity_poly.type
_entity_poly.pdbx_seq_one_letter_code
_entity_poly.pdbx_strand_id
1 'polypeptide(L)' 'RPATVYRGQYVTVDELRLLQTNIGGFISFKTFFSTSTSNVRALRRTGDG' A
#
# COMPACT_ATOMS: atom_id res chain seq x y z
N ARG A 1 12.34 16.92 -7.56
CA ARG A 1 11.93 16.26 -6.29
C ARG A 1 11.19 14.99 -6.66
N PRO A 2 11.43 13.84 -6.00
CA PRO A 2 10.63 12.64 -6.22
C PRO A 2 9.16 12.91 -5.86
N ALA A 3 8.24 12.40 -6.67
CA ALA A 3 6.80 12.57 -6.45
C ALA A 3 6.29 11.55 -5.41
N THR A 4 5.48 12.02 -4.46
CA THR A 4 4.79 11.14 -3.52
C THR A 4 3.61 10.46 -4.20
N VAL A 5 3.52 9.13 -4.05
CA VAL A 5 2.42 8.31 -4.55
C VAL A 5 1.85 7.44 -3.43
N TYR A 6 0.62 6.99 -3.60
CA TYR A 6 -0.16 6.24 -2.63
C TYR A 6 -0.65 4.93 -3.26
N ARG A 7 -0.77 3.89 -2.44
CA ARG A 7 -1.34 2.59 -2.84
C ARG A 7 -2.29 2.12 -1.74
N GLY A 8 -3.51 1.75 -2.11
CA GLY A 8 -4.39 0.97 -1.25
C GLY A 8 -4.07 -0.50 -1.38
N GLN A 9 -4.04 -1.20 -0.26
CA GLN A 9 -3.90 -2.65 -0.21
C GLN A 9 -4.60 -3.17 1.03
N TYR A 10 -5.19 -4.36 0.91
CA TYR A 10 -5.57 -5.14 2.08
C TYR A 10 -4.35 -5.90 2.56
N VAL A 11 -4.08 -5.80 3.85
CA VAL A 11 -3.05 -6.56 4.53
C VAL A 11 -3.69 -7.29 5.70
N THR A 12 -3.21 -8.50 5.95
CA THR A 12 -3.52 -9.24 7.17
C THR A 12 -2.87 -8.56 8.38
N VAL A 13 -3.34 -8.92 9.58
CA VAL A 13 -2.76 -8.39 10.83
C VAL A 13 -1.30 -8.80 10.99
N ASP A 14 -0.93 -10.00 10.55
CA ASP A 14 0.45 -10.47 10.65
C ASP A 14 1.37 -9.76 9.65
N GLU A 15 0.89 -9.50 8.43
CA GLU A 15 1.62 -8.64 7.48
C GLU A 15 1.79 -7.22 8.02
N LEU A 16 0.77 -6.65 8.66
CA LEU A 16 0.88 -5.34 9.31
C LEU A 16 1.96 -5.33 10.40
N ARG A 17 2.01 -6.37 11.24
CA ARG A 17 3.05 -6.51 12.27
C ARG A 17 4.44 -6.62 11.66
N LEU A 18 4.61 -7.40 10.61
CA LEU A 18 5.88 -7.53 9.89
C LEU A 18 6.34 -6.20 9.29
N LEU A 19 5.41 -5.41 8.72
CA LEU A 19 5.71 -4.09 8.19
C LEU A 19 6.14 -3.11 9.30
N GLN A 20 5.50 -3.18 10.47
CA GLN A 20 5.82 -2.31 11.60
C GLN A 20 7.17 -2.64 12.26
N THR A 21 7.56 -3.91 12.30
CA THR A 21 8.86 -4.31 12.87
C THR A 21 10.04 -4.11 11.92
N ASN A 22 9.77 -3.96 10.61
CA ASN A 22 10.78 -3.76 9.57
C ASN A 22 10.73 -2.35 8.96
N ILE A 23 10.38 -1.33 9.73
CA ILE A 23 10.40 0.07 9.26
C ILE A 23 11.83 0.42 8.79
N GLY A 24 11.94 0.94 7.56
CA GLY A 24 13.22 1.22 6.91
C GLY A 24 13.82 0.04 6.14
N GLY A 25 13.26 -1.17 6.31
CA GLY A 25 13.59 -2.33 5.51
C GLY A 25 13.01 -2.25 4.08
N PHE A 26 13.67 -2.92 3.14
CA PHE A 26 13.16 -3.03 1.78
C PHE A 26 11.97 -4.01 1.73
N ILE A 27 10.86 -3.56 1.15
CA ILE A 27 9.67 -4.40 0.96
C ILE A 27 9.54 -4.70 -0.53
N SER A 28 9.67 -5.97 -0.88
CA SER A 28 9.45 -6.45 -2.25
C SER A 28 8.05 -7.04 -2.39
N PHE A 29 7.42 -6.81 -3.54
CA PHE A 29 6.11 -7.37 -3.86
C PHE A 29 6.23 -8.20 -5.13
N LYS A 30 5.56 -9.36 -5.18
CA LYS A 30 5.58 -10.27 -6.33
C LYS A 30 4.62 -9.88 -7.47
N THR A 31 3.80 -8.84 -7.26
CA THR A 31 2.76 -8.39 -8.20
C THR A 31 3.03 -6.98 -8.72
N PHE A 32 2.35 -6.59 -9.79
CA PHE A 32 2.41 -5.22 -10.32
C PHE A 32 2.14 -4.17 -9.23
N PHE A 33 2.95 -3.12 -9.25
CA PHE A 33 2.90 -2.03 -8.28
C PHE A 33 2.01 -0.90 -8.78
N SER A 34 0.70 -1.02 -8.52
CA SER A 34 -0.28 0.01 -8.88
C SER A 34 -0.31 1.12 -7.82
N THR A 35 -0.16 2.37 -8.25
CA THR A 35 -0.09 3.54 -7.37
C THR A 35 -0.88 4.71 -7.96
N SER A 36 -1.26 5.67 -7.11
CA SER A 36 -1.93 6.90 -7.50
C SER A 36 -1.26 8.11 -6.85
N THR A 37 -1.23 9.24 -7.53
CA THR A 37 -0.85 10.53 -6.93
C THR A 37 -1.93 11.08 -5.98
N SER A 38 -3.13 10.47 -5.96
CA SER A 38 -4.23 10.84 -5.07
C SER A 38 -4.45 9.79 -3.98
N ASN A 39 -4.36 10.20 -2.71
CA ASN A 39 -4.64 9.35 -1.55
C ASN A 39 -6.08 8.84 -1.51
N VAL A 40 -7.07 9.69 -1.85
CA VAL A 40 -8.50 9.33 -1.87
C VAL A 40 -8.77 8.24 -2.89
N ARG A 41 -8.13 8.31 -4.07
CA ARG A 41 -8.28 7.28 -5.11
C ARG A 41 -7.63 5.97 -4.70
N ALA A 42 -6.45 6.03 -4.09
CA ALA A 42 -5.74 4.83 -3.64
C ALA A 42 -6.53 4.06 -2.57
N LEU A 43 -7.28 4.74 -1.71
CA LEU A 43 -8.04 4.14 -0.61
C LEU A 43 -9.50 3.83 -0.93
N ARG A 44 -9.97 4.14 -2.15
CA ARG A 44 -11.37 3.96 -2.51
C ARG A 44 -11.73 2.48 -2.53
N ARG A 45 -12.54 2.03 -1.55
CA ARG A 45 -13.26 0.75 -1.62
C ARG A 45 -14.13 0.78 -2.87
N THR A 46 -13.90 -0.12 -3.81
CA THR A 46 -14.97 -0.61 -4.69
C THR A 46 -15.95 -1.37 -3.80
N GLY A 47 -16.90 -0.65 -3.23
CA GLY A 47 -18.09 -1.25 -2.64
C GLY A 47 -19.11 -1.43 -3.75
N ASP A 48 -19.20 -2.65 -4.28
CA ASP A 48 -20.43 -3.12 -4.90
C ASP A 48 -21.22 -3.87 -3.82
N GLY A 49 -22.54 -3.65 -3.82
CA GLY A 49 -23.50 -4.05 -2.78
C GLY A 49 -23.69 -5.54 -2.56
#